data_AF-A0A837HR12-F1
#
_entry.id   AF-A0A837HR12-F1
#
_cell.length_a   1.000
_cell.length_b   1.000
_cell.length_c   1.000
_cell.angle_alpha   90.00
_cell.angle_beta   90.00
_cell.angle_gamma   90.00
#
_symmetry.space_group_name_H-M   'P 1'
#
loop_
_entity.id
_entity.type
_entity.pdbx_description
1 polymer ?
#
loop_
_entity_poly.entity_id
_entity_poly.type
_entity_poly.pdbx_seq_one_letter_code
_entity_poly.pdbx_strand_id
1 'polypeptide(L)'
;MAFLNKNWYRILLFFSFSVPFYALAAVCDPAGGKICNPLGETTTTIPQFIKILLEGALKVGIPLIALAVIYCGFLFVSAMGNSEKLTKAKDALLYTLIGAAILLGSWAIAKLISNTVVGLGA
;
A
#
# COMPACT_ATOMS: atom_id res chain seq x y z
N MET A 1 32.59 -19.45 0.04
CA MET A 1 31.24 -19.57 0.65
C MET A 1 31.00 -18.61 1.83
N ALA A 2 31.95 -17.75 2.23
CA ALA A 2 31.77 -16.85 3.38
C ALA A 2 30.87 -15.62 3.12
N PHE A 3 30.68 -15.23 1.85
CA PHE A 3 29.88 -14.06 1.46
C PHE A 3 28.37 -14.29 1.62
N LEU A 4 27.91 -15.52 1.36
CA LEU A 4 26.49 -15.90 1.45
C LEU A 4 25.95 -15.79 2.88
N ASN A 5 26.66 -16.31 3.89
CA ASN A 5 26.18 -16.27 5.27
C ASN A 5 26.21 -14.88 5.91
N LYS A 6 27.12 -14.00 5.48
CA LYS A 6 27.23 -12.64 6.07
C LYS A 6 26.11 -11.71 5.60
N ASN A 7 25.59 -11.92 4.39
CA ASN A 7 24.59 -11.05 3.75
C ASN A 7 23.23 -11.73 3.50
N TRP A 8 23.02 -12.98 3.93
CA TRP A 8 21.79 -13.76 3.71
C TRP A 8 20.52 -13.03 4.18
N TYR A 9 20.55 -12.39 5.36
CA TYR A 9 19.38 -11.65 5.86
C TYR A 9 19.02 -10.44 4.97
N ARG A 10 20.02 -9.80 4.33
CA ARG A 10 19.80 -8.67 3.41
C ARG A 10 19.23 -9.13 2.08
N ILE A 11 19.63 -10.31 1.62
CA ILE A 11 19.11 -10.95 0.41
C ILE A 11 17.66 -11.41 0.65
N LEU A 12 17.36 -12.01 1.81
CA LEU A 12 16.00 -12.38 2.20
C LEU A 12 15.09 -11.16 2.37
N LEU A 13 15.58 -10.04 2.92
CA LEU A 13 14.81 -8.79 2.99
C LEU A 13 14.52 -8.21 1.60
N PHE A 14 15.50 -8.26 0.68
CA PHE A 14 15.28 -7.88 -0.72
C PHE A 14 14.29 -8.80 -1.43
N PHE A 15 14.40 -10.12 -1.24
CA PHE A 15 13.46 -11.09 -1.82
C PHE A 15 12.05 -10.93 -1.23
N SER A 16 11.92 -10.74 0.08
CA SER A 16 10.62 -10.51 0.73
C SER A 16 9.95 -9.20 0.30
N PHE A 17 10.73 -8.19 -0.08
CA PHE A 17 10.22 -6.95 -0.67
C PHE A 17 9.86 -7.08 -2.16
N SER A 18 10.56 -7.96 -2.89
CA SER A 18 10.39 -8.13 -4.34
C SER A 18 9.29 -9.14 -4.72
N VAL A 19 9.08 -10.18 -3.92
CA VAL A 19 8.07 -11.23 -4.12
C VAL A 19 6.63 -10.69 -4.27
N PRO A 20 6.14 -9.73 -3.45
CA PRO A 20 4.80 -9.17 -3.66
C PRO A 20 4.66 -8.37 -4.96
N PHE A 21 5.77 -7.95 -5.58
CA PHE A 21 5.75 -7.25 -6.87
C PHE A 21 5.48 -8.21 -8.04
N TYR A 22 5.99 -9.44 -7.99
CA TYR A 22 5.74 -10.46 -9.02
C TYR A 22 4.32 -11.03 -8.97
N ALA A 23 3.70 -11.08 -7.79
CA ALA A 23 2.31 -11.57 -7.63
C ALA A 23 1.24 -10.59 -8.16
N LEU A 24 1.60 -9.38 -8.57
CA LEU A 24 0.71 -8.41 -9.21
C LEU A 24 0.74 -8.47 -10.74
N ALA A 25 1.56 -9.32 -11.36
CA ALA A 25 1.56 -9.44 -12.81
C ALA A 25 0.21 -10.00 -13.29
N ALA A 26 -0.44 -9.29 -14.21
CA ALA A 26 -1.67 -9.75 -14.83
C ALA A 26 -1.39 -11.06 -15.59
N VAL A 27 -1.94 -12.17 -15.10
CA VAL A 27 -2.07 -13.39 -15.89
C VAL A 27 -3.08 -13.10 -16.99
N CYS A 28 -2.61 -13.07 -18.23
CA CYS A 28 -3.45 -12.99 -19.41
C CYS A 28 -3.28 -14.26 -20.23
N ASP A 29 -4.39 -14.83 -20.70
CA ASP A 29 -4.40 -15.95 -21.64
C ASP A 29 -4.24 -15.39 -23.07
N PRO A 30 -3.11 -15.63 -23.75
CA PRO A 30 -2.87 -15.10 -25.09
C PRO A 30 -3.66 -15.84 -26.19
N ALA A 31 -4.51 -16.83 -25.87
CA ALA A 31 -5.20 -17.67 -26.86
C ALA A 31 -6.17 -16.92 -27.81
N GLY A 32 -6.45 -15.63 -27.59
CA GLY A 32 -7.41 -14.84 -28.38
C GLY A 32 -6.84 -13.82 -29.37
N GLY A 33 -5.52 -13.62 -29.47
CA GLY A 33 -4.93 -12.63 -30.38
C GLY A 33 -5.31 -11.16 -30.09
N LYS A 34 -5.85 -10.88 -28.89
CA LYS A 34 -6.17 -9.52 -28.43
C LYS A 34 -5.08 -9.02 -27.48
N ILE A 35 -4.73 -7.74 -27.59
CA ILE A 35 -3.88 -7.07 -26.61
C ILE A 35 -4.66 -6.97 -25.30
N CYS A 36 -4.15 -7.60 -24.25
CA CYS A 36 -4.78 -7.57 -22.94
C CYS A 36 -4.65 -6.19 -22.32
N ASN A 37 -5.75 -5.66 -21.79
CA ASN A 37 -5.71 -4.41 -21.05
C ASN A 37 -4.96 -4.64 -19.73
N PRO A 38 -3.79 -3.99 -19.51
CA PRO A 38 -3.05 -4.14 -18.25
C PRO A 38 -3.79 -3.57 -17.03
N LEU A 39 -4.87 -2.81 -17.26
CA LEU A 39 -5.78 -2.30 -16.21
C LEU A 39 -6.96 -3.24 -15.94
N GLY A 40 -7.05 -4.38 -16.64
CA GLY A 40 -8.13 -5.35 -16.55
C GLY A 40 -9.26 -5.09 -17.56
N GLU A 41 -9.88 -6.18 -18.03
CA GLU A 41 -10.94 -6.13 -19.06
C GLU A 41 -12.21 -5.41 -18.62
N THR A 42 -12.36 -5.17 -17.31
CA THR A 42 -13.54 -4.55 -16.69
C THR A 42 -13.46 -3.02 -16.58
N THR A 43 -12.44 -2.37 -17.17
CA THR A 43 -12.25 -0.90 -17.14
C THR A 43 -12.89 -0.16 -18.31
N THR A 44 -14.18 -0.36 -18.54
CA THR A 44 -14.90 0.31 -19.66
C THR A 44 -15.44 1.68 -19.28
N THR A 45 -15.40 2.06 -17.99
CA THR A 45 -15.97 3.32 -17.47
C THR A 45 -15.05 4.03 -16.48
N ILE A 46 -15.19 5.36 -16.37
CA ILE A 46 -14.43 6.20 -15.43
C ILE A 46 -14.56 5.74 -13.96
N PRO A 47 -15.74 5.36 -13.44
CA PRO A 47 -15.86 4.86 -12.07
C PRO A 47 -15.08 3.57 -11.81
N GLN A 48 -15.03 2.65 -12.78
CA GLN A 48 -14.25 1.42 -12.68
C GLN A 48 -12.75 1.71 -12.66
N PHE A 49 -12.30 2.68 -13.46
CA PHE A 49 -10.90 3.13 -13.42
C PHE A 49 -10.52 3.69 -12.04
N ILE A 50 -11.35 4.57 -11.47
CA ILE A 50 -11.11 5.13 -10.12
C ILE A 50 -11.08 4.01 -9.06
N LYS A 51 -11.97 3.02 -9.17
CA LYS A 51 -11.99 1.87 -8.25
C LYS A 51 -10.67 1.10 -8.29
N ILE A 52 -10.17 0.76 -9.48
CA ILE A 52 -8.92 0.00 -9.61
C ILE A 52 -7.71 0.80 -9.11
N LEU A 53 -7.67 2.10 -9.39
CA LEU A 53 -6.63 2.97 -8.87
C LEU A 53 -6.64 3.00 -7.34
N LEU A 54 -7.83 3.07 -6.73
CA LEU A 54 -7.99 3.08 -5.29
C LEU A 54 -7.62 1.74 -4.66
N GLU A 55 -8.02 0.61 -5.25
CA GLU A 55 -7.61 -0.72 -4.82
C GLU A 55 -6.09 -0.93 -4.94
N GLY A 56 -5.48 -0.43 -6.03
CA GLY A 56 -4.03 -0.42 -6.20
C GLY A 56 -3.32 0.40 -5.11
N ALA A 57 -3.83 1.60 -4.83
CA ALA A 57 -3.31 2.47 -3.77
C ALA A 57 -3.41 1.81 -2.38
N LEU A 58 -4.50 1.13 -2.07
CA LEU A 58 -4.65 0.39 -0.81
C LEU A 58 -3.69 -0.82 -0.72
N LYS A 59 -3.51 -1.54 -1.84
CA LYS A 59 -2.66 -2.73 -1.89
C LYS A 59 -1.19 -2.42 -1.57
N VAL A 60 -0.71 -1.24 -1.96
CA VAL A 60 0.65 -0.76 -1.65
C VAL A 60 0.67 0.08 -0.37
N GLY A 61 -0.37 0.86 -0.11
CA GLY A 61 -0.42 1.81 1.00
C GLY A 61 -0.55 1.14 2.36
N ILE A 62 -1.35 0.07 2.49
CA ILE A 62 -1.51 -0.66 3.76
C ILE A 62 -0.17 -1.23 4.27
N PRO A 63 0.62 -1.99 3.47
CA PRO A 63 1.92 -2.48 3.95
C PRO A 63 2.90 -1.33 4.20
N LEU A 64 2.85 -0.24 3.42
CA LEU A 64 3.69 0.93 3.65
C LEU A 64 3.41 1.60 5.01
N ILE A 65 2.12 1.78 5.35
CA ILE A 65 1.70 2.33 6.64
C ILE A 65 2.15 1.41 7.78
N ALA A 66 2.00 0.09 7.64
CA ALA A 66 2.45 -0.86 8.65
C ALA A 66 3.95 -0.71 8.94
N LEU A 67 4.78 -0.58 7.89
CA LEU A 67 6.22 -0.34 8.04
C LEU A 67 6.51 1.02 8.69
N ALA A 68 5.78 2.07 8.31
CA ALA A 68 5.93 3.40 8.92
C ALA A 68 5.60 3.41 10.42
N VAL A 69 4.56 2.66 10.85
CA VAL A 69 4.21 2.51 12.26
C VAL A 69 5.30 1.77 13.03
N ILE A 70 5.86 0.68 12.46
CA ILE A 70 6.99 -0.04 13.06
C ILE A 70 8.21 0.89 13.22
N TYR A 71 8.50 1.69 12.20
CA TYR A 71 9.57 2.68 12.24
C TYR A 71 9.37 3.74 13.33
N CYS A 72 8.14 4.25 13.48
CA CYS A 72 7.80 5.17 14.56
C CYS A 72 8.04 4.52 15.94
N GLY A 73 7.63 3.26 16.11
CA GLY A 73 7.91 2.48 17.33
C GLY A 73 9.39 2.40 17.66
N PHE A 74 10.24 2.11 16.66
CA PHE A 74 11.69 2.12 16.83
C PHE A 74 12.22 3.51 17.25
N LEU A 75 11.71 4.58 16.64
CA LEU A 75 12.11 5.94 16.95
C LEU A 75 11.80 6.31 18.40
N PHE A 76 10.64 5.91 18.93
CA PHE A 76 10.28 6.08 20.34
C PHE A 76 11.24 5.35 21.29
N VAL A 77 11.57 4.08 20.99
CA VAL A 77 12.51 3.30 21.81
C VAL A 77 13.92 3.90 21.76
N SER A 78 14.37 4.32 20.57
CA SER A 78 15.71 4.90 20.37
C SER A 78 15.90 6.28 21.03
N ALA A 79 14.82 6.98 21.34
CA ALA A 79 14.87 8.31 21.92
C ALA A 79 15.36 8.29 23.38
N MET A 80 15.15 7.18 24.12
CA MET A 80 15.67 6.97 25.49
C MET A 80 15.52 8.18 26.43
N GLY A 81 14.38 8.89 26.37
CA GLY A 81 14.12 10.06 27.22
C GLY A 81 14.72 11.39 26.73
N ASN A 82 15.45 11.41 25.60
CA ASN A 82 15.88 12.65 24.97
C ASN A 82 14.66 13.38 24.38
N SER A 83 14.39 14.59 24.89
CA SER A 83 13.21 15.39 24.53
C SER A 83 13.15 15.73 23.04
N GLU A 84 14.27 16.07 22.41
CA GLU A 84 14.32 16.39 20.98
C GLU A 84 13.97 15.18 20.11
N LYS A 85 14.54 14.02 20.43
CA LYS A 85 14.27 12.77 19.70
C LYS A 85 12.83 12.29 19.93
N LEU A 86 12.29 12.49 21.13
CA LEU A 86 10.90 12.16 21.44
C LEU A 86 9.92 13.05 20.66
N THR A 87 10.21 14.34 20.49
CA THR A 87 9.39 15.22 19.66
C THR A 87 9.38 14.73 18.20
N LYS A 88 10.56 14.41 17.65
CA LYS A 88 10.65 13.83 16.29
C LYS A 88 9.87 12.51 16.15
N ALA A 89 9.89 11.65 17.17
CA ALA A 89 9.12 10.41 17.19
C ALA A 89 7.60 10.66 17.13
N LYS A 90 7.13 11.65 17.90
CA LYS A 90 5.72 12.06 17.92
C LYS A 90 5.30 12.65 16.59
N ASP A 91 6.11 13.53 16.01
CA ASP A 91 5.81 14.15 14.72
C ASP A 91 5.73 13.09 13.61
N ALA A 92 6.69 12.16 13.57
CA ALA A 92 6.68 11.05 12.62
C ALA A 92 5.41 10.18 12.76
N LEU A 93 4.98 9.91 14.00
CA LEU A 93 3.75 9.17 14.26
C LEU A 93 2.51 9.95 13.80
N LEU A 94 2.44 11.27 14.08
CA LEU A 94 1.32 12.11 13.65
C LEU A 94 1.19 12.12 12.11
N TYR A 95 2.28 12.32 11.39
CA TYR A 95 2.25 12.27 9.92
C TYR A 95 1.87 10.89 9.39
N THR A 96 2.33 9.81 10.04
CA THR A 96 1.94 8.45 9.69
C THR A 96 0.44 8.22 9.87
N LEU A 97 -0.14 8.71 10.98
CA LEU A 97 -1.56 8.62 11.26
C LEU A 97 -2.39 9.46 10.28
N ILE A 98 -1.95 10.66 9.94
CA ILE A 98 -2.62 11.50 8.94
C ILE A 98 -2.61 10.80 7.57
N GLY A 99 -1.47 10.26 7.15
CA GLY A 99 -1.37 9.50 5.89
C GLY A 99 -2.29 8.27 5.88
N ALA A 100 -2.35 7.53 6.99
CA ALA A 100 -3.25 6.39 7.14
C ALA A 100 -4.73 6.80 7.11
N ALA A 101 -5.09 7.90 7.79
CA ALA A 101 -6.45 8.42 7.81
C ALA A 101 -6.89 8.89 6.41
N ILE A 102 -6.01 9.53 5.65
CA ILE A 102 -6.30 9.93 4.26
C ILE A 102 -6.52 8.68 3.40
N LEU A 103 -5.61 7.71 3.47
CA LEU A 103 -5.68 6.51 2.64
C LEU A 103 -6.97 5.70 2.87
N LEU A 104 -7.29 5.45 4.15
CA LEU A 104 -8.52 4.73 4.53
C LEU A 104 -9.77 5.59 4.32
N GLY A 105 -9.68 6.90 4.60
CA GLY A 105 -10.76 7.86 4.48
C GLY A 105 -11.21 8.06 3.03
N SER A 106 -10.27 8.17 2.08
CA SER A 106 -10.59 8.27 0.66
C SER A 106 -11.40 7.08 0.15
N TRP A 107 -11.06 5.86 0.58
CA TRP A 107 -11.84 4.67 0.23
C TRP A 107 -13.21 4.63 0.89
N ALA A 108 -13.30 4.99 2.18
CA ALA A 108 -14.56 5.05 2.88
C ALA A 108 -15.52 6.07 2.22
N ILE A 109 -15.04 7.27 1.89
CA ILE A 109 -15.84 8.32 1.23
C ILE A 109 -16.31 7.86 -0.16
N ALA A 110 -15.42 7.29 -0.97
CA ALA A 110 -15.78 6.78 -2.29
C ALA A 110 -16.89 5.71 -2.22
N LYS A 111 -16.79 4.80 -1.25
CA LYS A 111 -17.81 3.76 -1.02
C LYS A 111 -19.14 4.34 -0.54
N LEU A 112 -19.11 5.32 0.35
CA LEU A 112 -20.32 6.01 0.82
C LEU A 112 -21.05 6.68 -0.34
N ILE A 113 -20.34 7.44 -1.18
CA ILE A 113 -20.93 8.09 -2.37
C ILE A 113 -21.53 7.04 -3.31
N SER A 114 -20.79 5.98 -3.61
CA SER A 114 -21.28 4.89 -4.48
C SER A 114 -22.56 4.27 -3.94
N ASN A 115 -22.64 4.02 -2.63
CA ASN A 115 -23.81 3.43 -1.99
C ASN A 115 -25.01 4.37 -2.02
N THR A 116 -24.81 5.67 -1.80
CA THR A 116 -25.89 6.68 -1.85
C THR A 116 -26.45 6.80 -3.27
N VAL A 117 -25.61 6.81 -4.29
CA VAL A 117 -26.07 6.90 -5.70
C VAL A 117 -26.85 5.66 -6.09
N VAL A 118 -26.38 4.46 -5.72
CA VAL A 118 -27.09 3.21 -6.01
C VAL A 118 -28.41 3.13 -5.23
N GLY A 119 -28.43 3.57 -3.97
CA GLY A 119 -29.64 3.56 -3.14
C GLY A 119 -30.73 4.54 -3.58
N LEU A 120 -30.39 5.56 -4.37
CA LEU A 120 -31.37 6.47 -4.98
C LEU A 120 -31.99 5.94 -6.29
N GLY A 121 -31.32 4.98 -6.93
CA GLY A 121 -31.79 4.38 -8.19
C GLY A 121 -32.70 3.16 -8.02
N ALA A 122 -33.05 2.82 -6.77
CA ALA A 122 -33.93 1.73 -6.38
C ALA A 122 -35.31 2.26 -5.96
#